data_AF-A0A3T1AXS3-F1
#
_entry.id   AF-A0A3T1AXS3-F1
#
_cell.length_a   1.000
_cell.length_b   1.000
_cell.length_c   1.000
_cell.angle_alpha   90.00
_cell.angle_beta   90.00
_cell.angle_gamma   90.00
#
_symmetry.space_group_name_H-M   'P 1'
#
loop_
_entity.id
_entity.type
_entity.pdbx_description
1 polymer ?
#
loop_
_entity_poly.entity_id
_entity_poly.type
_entity_poly.pdbx_seq_one_letter_code
_entity_poly.pdbx_strand_id
1 'polypeptide(L)'
;MHEIEDLVHGSIVVLDKHFPADDDRLPGWFARLYEFQSAFDCSDTRGRVRDILIRRGHGQPARPVRLIDVVAAVAEAAEADGDIELIALWHGLGYDVLELVDPMDSPGAARLREIVARTDAVSVELPYGYRPSDQDLDTMDDELETWWYRVRD
;
A
#
# COMPACT_ATOMS: atom_id res chain seq x y z
N MET A 1 10.21 15.16 -3.03
CA MET A 1 9.47 13.97 -3.46
C MET A 1 8.55 13.61 -2.30
N HIS A 2 7.32 14.12 -2.33
CA HIS A 2 6.33 13.98 -1.24
C HIS A 2 5.44 12.75 -1.44
N GLU A 3 5.66 11.95 -2.48
CA GLU A 3 4.79 10.85 -2.89
C GLU A 3 4.67 9.77 -1.79
N ILE A 4 5.78 9.37 -1.16
CA ILE A 4 5.75 8.42 -0.04
C ILE A 4 5.07 9.04 1.20
N GLU A 5 5.25 10.34 1.44
CA GLU A 5 4.59 11.03 2.55
C GLU A 5 3.07 11.09 2.35
N ASP A 6 2.63 11.45 1.15
CA ASP A 6 1.22 11.53 0.79
C ASP A 6 0.58 10.13 0.72
N LEU A 7 1.31 9.12 0.24
CA LEU A 7 0.93 7.71 0.27
C LEU A 7 0.64 7.23 1.70
N VAL A 8 1.58 7.44 2.62
CA VAL A 8 1.40 7.03 4.03
C VAL A 8 0.31 7.86 4.72
N HIS A 9 0.24 9.16 4.45
CA HIS A 9 -0.83 10.01 4.97
C HIS A 9 -2.22 9.52 4.52
N GLY A 10 -2.41 9.31 3.21
CA GLY A 10 -3.67 8.81 2.64
C GLY A 10 -4.06 7.47 3.24
N SER A 11 -3.09 6.56 3.37
CA SER A 11 -3.27 5.25 4.02
C SER A 11 -3.80 5.35 5.44
N ILE A 12 -3.22 6.22 6.28
CA ILE A 12 -3.67 6.41 7.66
C ILE A 12 -5.08 6.99 7.71
N VAL A 13 -5.40 7.94 6.81
CA VAL A 13 -6.73 8.57 6.76
C VAL A 13 -7.81 7.56 6.37
N VAL A 14 -7.60 6.74 5.34
CA VAL A 14 -8.60 5.74 4.92
C VAL A 14 -8.77 4.65 5.98
N LEU A 15 -7.69 4.21 6.62
CA LEU A 15 -7.76 3.24 7.71
C LEU A 15 -8.50 3.79 8.93
N ASP A 16 -8.23 5.03 9.34
CA ASP A 16 -8.94 5.67 10.46
C ASP A 16 -10.44 5.81 10.17
N LYS A 17 -10.82 6.12 8.93
CA LYS A 17 -12.21 6.30 8.54
C LYS A 17 -13.00 4.98 8.52
N HIS A 18 -12.39 3.89 8.08
CA HIS A 18 -13.10 2.64 7.80
C HIS A 18 -13.04 1.59 8.91
N PHE A 19 -12.12 1.73 9.86
CA PHE A 19 -11.98 0.79 10.97
C PHE A 19 -12.47 1.39 12.29
N PRO A 20 -13.16 0.58 13.13
CA PRO A 20 -13.73 1.06 14.38
C PRO A 20 -12.65 1.52 15.36
N ALA A 21 -13.02 2.39 16.29
CA ALA A 21 -12.10 3.02 17.26
C ALA A 21 -11.30 2.01 18.10
N ASP A 22 -11.88 0.84 18.35
CA ASP A 22 -11.37 -0.25 19.17
C ASP A 22 -10.72 -1.38 18.36
N ASP A 23 -10.50 -1.20 17.05
CA ASP A 23 -9.78 -2.17 16.24
C ASP A 23 -8.31 -2.28 16.71
N ASP A 24 -7.96 -3.44 17.25
CA ASP A 24 -6.66 -3.70 17.87
C ASP A 24 -5.52 -3.82 16.86
N ARG A 25 -5.83 -3.89 15.56
CA ARG A 25 -4.83 -3.96 14.48
C ARG A 25 -4.28 -2.58 14.12
N LEU A 26 -5.09 -1.53 14.25
CA LEU A 26 -4.75 -0.18 13.80
C LEU A 26 -3.43 0.37 14.37
N PRO A 27 -3.12 0.25 15.68
CA PRO A 27 -1.85 0.71 16.20
C PRO A 27 -0.64 0.06 15.51
N GLY A 28 -0.74 -1.24 15.23
CA GLY A 28 0.30 -1.99 14.54
C GLY A 28 0.44 -1.63 13.06
N TRP A 29 -0.68 -1.40 12.38
CA TRP A 29 -0.69 -0.95 10.99
C TRP A 29 -0.07 0.43 10.84
N PHE A 30 -0.42 1.37 11.72
CA PHE A 30 0.18 2.71 11.72
C PHE A 30 1.68 2.63 12.00
N ALA A 31 2.11 1.85 12.99
CA ALA A 31 3.53 1.65 13.27
C ALA A 31 4.28 1.09 12.04
N ARG A 32 3.69 0.13 11.33
CA ARG A 32 4.31 -0.48 10.14
C ARG A 32 4.42 0.51 8.97
N LEU A 33 3.41 1.36 8.75
CA LEU A 33 3.45 2.43 7.75
C LEU A 33 4.52 3.47 8.08
N TYR A 34 4.72 3.79 9.36
CA TYR A 34 5.80 4.68 9.79
C TYR A 34 7.19 4.11 9.62
N GLU A 35 7.35 2.82 9.91
CA GLU A 35 8.58 2.10 9.63
C GLU A 35 8.90 2.13 8.14
N PHE A 36 7.90 1.87 7.28
CA PHE A 36 8.06 1.95 5.83
C PHE A 36 8.55 3.34 5.37
N GLN A 37 7.87 4.44 5.73
CA GLN A 37 8.34 5.77 5.32
C GLN A 37 9.70 6.15 5.93
N SER A 38 10.15 5.51 7.02
CA SER A 38 11.45 5.81 7.62
C SER A 38 12.64 5.34 6.79
N ALA A 39 12.40 4.43 5.82
CA ALA A 39 13.37 4.05 4.81
C ALA A 39 13.58 5.14 3.73
N PHE A 40 12.75 6.19 3.74
CA PHE A 40 12.77 7.29 2.78
C PHE A 40 12.99 8.63 3.52
N ASP A 41 13.43 9.66 2.79
CA ASP A 41 13.59 11.01 3.34
C ASP A 41 12.23 11.71 3.51
N CYS A 42 11.48 11.31 4.53
CA CYS A 42 10.05 11.63 4.74
C CYS A 42 9.78 12.22 6.14
N SER A 43 10.32 13.42 6.40
CA SER A 43 10.23 14.05 7.72
C SER A 43 8.93 14.81 8.00
N ASP A 44 8.11 15.14 6.98
CA ASP A 44 6.95 16.03 7.12
C ASP A 44 5.62 15.30 7.41
N THR A 45 5.49 13.99 7.12
CA THR A 45 4.23 13.23 7.33
C THR A 45 3.74 13.22 8.78
N ARG A 46 4.68 13.25 9.74
CA ARG A 46 4.39 13.11 11.18
C ARG A 46 3.52 14.24 11.73
N GLY A 47 3.59 15.43 11.13
CA GLY A 47 2.76 16.57 11.54
C GLY A 47 1.28 16.40 11.16
N ARG A 48 1.01 15.81 9.98
CA ARG A 48 -0.32 15.84 9.35
C ARG A 48 -1.33 14.87 9.98
N VAL A 49 -0.88 13.72 10.47
CA VAL A 49 -1.77 12.69 11.07
C VAL A 49 -1.65 12.59 12.60
N ARG A 50 -0.95 13.54 13.24
CA ARG A 50 -0.66 13.48 14.69
C ARG A 50 -1.92 13.27 15.53
N ASP A 51 -3.01 13.96 15.20
CA ASP A 51 -4.27 13.86 15.94
C ASP A 51 -4.90 12.46 15.86
N ILE A 52 -4.81 11.81 14.69
CA ILE A 52 -5.25 10.42 14.50
C ILE A 52 -4.45 9.48 15.41
N LEU A 53 -3.13 9.65 15.45
CA LEU A 53 -2.25 8.80 16.26
C LEU A 53 -2.50 8.93 17.75
N ILE A 54 -2.72 10.16 18.22
CA ILE A 54 -3.05 10.43 19.63
C ILE A 54 -4.38 9.78 19.97
N ARG A 55 -5.40 9.97 19.11
CA ARG A 55 -6.74 9.42 19.33
C ARG A 55 -6.76 7.89 19.31
N ARG A 56 -5.97 7.26 18.44
CA ARG A 56 -5.97 5.80 18.22
C ARG A 56 -4.94 5.04 19.05
N GLY A 57 -4.11 5.74 19.84
CA GLY A 57 -3.13 5.09 20.70
C GLY A 57 -2.02 4.38 19.90
N HIS A 58 -1.27 5.13 19.09
CA HIS A 58 -0.11 4.58 18.38
C HIS A 58 0.88 3.91 19.36
N GLY A 59 1.28 2.68 19.05
CA GLY A 59 2.15 1.88 19.90
C GLY A 59 2.79 0.73 19.15
N GLN A 60 3.80 0.11 19.75
CA GLN A 60 4.49 -1.02 19.15
C GLN A 60 3.53 -2.21 19.05
N PRO A 61 3.39 -2.85 17.88
CA PRO A 61 2.44 -3.95 17.74
C PRO A 61 2.84 -5.13 18.62
N ALA A 62 1.83 -5.82 19.16
CA ALA A 62 2.04 -7.03 19.96
C ALA A 62 2.62 -8.19 19.14
N ARG A 63 2.50 -8.14 17.80
CA ARG A 63 3.04 -9.12 16.85
C ARG A 63 3.60 -8.40 15.62
N PRO A 64 4.66 -8.92 14.98
CA PRO A 64 5.12 -8.38 13.70
C PRO A 64 3.98 -8.35 12.67
N VAL A 65 3.78 -7.20 12.02
CA VAL A 65 2.80 -7.02 10.96
C VAL A 65 3.56 -6.92 9.63
N ARG A 66 3.19 -7.73 8.63
CA ARG A 66 3.79 -7.65 7.31
C ARG A 66 3.23 -6.45 6.56
N LEU A 67 4.08 -5.72 5.83
CA LEU A 67 3.66 -4.53 5.09
C LEU A 67 2.54 -4.85 4.08
N ILE A 68 2.67 -5.96 3.35
CA ILE A 68 1.65 -6.37 2.38
C ILE A 68 0.25 -6.57 2.97
N ASP A 69 0.15 -7.05 4.22
CA ASP A 69 -1.14 -7.24 4.88
C ASP A 69 -1.78 -5.89 5.25
N VAL A 70 -0.95 -4.91 5.61
CA VAL A 70 -1.40 -3.52 5.83
C VAL A 70 -1.84 -2.89 4.52
N VAL A 71 -1.05 -3.06 3.45
CA VAL A 71 -1.35 -2.51 2.13
C VAL A 71 -2.65 -3.10 1.56
N ALA A 72 -2.90 -4.39 1.76
CA ALA A 72 -4.18 -5.01 1.39
C ALA A 72 -5.35 -4.36 2.15
N ALA A 73 -5.23 -4.12 3.46
CA ALA A 73 -6.26 -3.44 4.24
C ALA A 73 -6.45 -1.97 3.82
N VAL A 74 -5.37 -1.27 3.47
CA VAL A 74 -5.43 0.07 2.90
C VAL A 74 -6.17 0.05 1.57
N ALA A 75 -5.87 -0.89 0.68
CA ALA A 75 -6.54 -1.02 -0.61
C ALA A 75 -8.04 -1.30 -0.48
N GLU A 76 -8.46 -2.10 0.51
CA GLU A 76 -9.89 -2.32 0.82
C GLU A 76 -10.58 -1.04 1.29
N ALA A 77 -9.94 -0.29 2.20
CA ALA A 77 -10.47 0.98 2.69
C ALA A 77 -10.50 2.07 1.59
N ALA A 78 -9.47 2.10 0.75
CA ALA A 78 -9.37 3.00 -0.39
C ALA A 78 -10.44 2.68 -1.45
N GLU A 79 -10.67 1.40 -1.74
CA GLU A 79 -11.73 0.95 -2.63
C GLU A 79 -13.10 1.42 -2.13
N ALA A 80 -13.37 1.28 -0.82
CA ALA A 80 -14.61 1.74 -0.21
C ALA A 80 -14.79 3.27 -0.31
N ASP A 81 -13.69 4.03 -0.41
CA ASP A 81 -13.68 5.48 -0.61
C ASP A 81 -13.66 5.92 -2.08
N GLY A 82 -13.47 4.98 -3.01
CA GLY A 82 -13.25 5.29 -4.42
C GLY A 82 -11.87 5.92 -4.70
N ASP A 83 -10.92 5.78 -3.78
CA ASP A 83 -9.55 6.30 -3.92
C ASP A 83 -8.68 5.32 -4.73
N ILE A 84 -8.94 5.29 -6.04
CA ILE A 84 -8.25 4.41 -6.99
C ILE A 84 -6.76 4.79 -7.13
N GLU A 85 -6.43 6.07 -6.97
CA GLU A 85 -5.05 6.55 -7.03
C GLU A 85 -4.20 5.97 -5.89
N LEU A 86 -4.73 5.93 -4.66
CA LEU A 86 -4.04 5.31 -3.52
C LEU A 86 -3.78 3.81 -3.74
N ILE A 87 -4.75 3.09 -4.34
CA ILE A 87 -4.59 1.68 -4.72
C ILE A 87 -3.49 1.54 -5.77
N ALA A 88 -3.52 2.39 -6.80
CA ALA A 88 -2.56 2.38 -7.89
C ALA A 88 -1.13 2.65 -7.40
N LEU A 89 -0.95 3.65 -6.53
CA LEU A 89 0.35 4.01 -5.96
C LEU A 89 0.95 2.84 -5.17
N TRP A 90 0.19 2.21 -4.27
CA TRP A 90 0.68 1.07 -3.49
C TRP A 90 1.08 -0.13 -4.36
N HIS A 91 0.25 -0.46 -5.37
CA HIS A 91 0.57 -1.55 -6.30
C HIS A 91 1.77 -1.23 -7.18
N GLY A 92 1.87 0.03 -7.62
CA GLY A 92 2.95 0.57 -8.44
C GLY A 92 4.30 0.67 -7.73
N LEU A 93 4.38 0.49 -6.40
CA LEU A 93 5.69 0.39 -5.75
C LEU A 93 6.43 -0.93 -6.10
N GLY A 94 5.71 -1.95 -6.55
CA GLY A 94 6.28 -3.26 -6.84
C GLY A 94 6.45 -4.14 -5.60
N TYR A 95 6.53 -5.45 -5.80
CA TYR A 95 6.58 -6.41 -4.70
C TYR A 95 7.90 -6.36 -3.91
N ASP A 96 9.01 -5.97 -4.55
CA ASP A 96 10.31 -5.81 -3.90
C ASP A 96 10.28 -4.72 -2.83
N VAL A 97 9.67 -3.57 -3.15
CA VAL A 97 9.47 -2.47 -2.19
C VAL A 97 8.52 -2.87 -1.07
N LEU A 98 7.59 -3.79 -1.34
CA LEU A 98 6.69 -4.39 -0.35
C LEU A 98 7.32 -5.54 0.43
N GLU A 99 8.63 -5.77 0.28
CA GLU A 99 9.45 -6.74 1.01
C GLU A 99 8.98 -8.20 0.81
N LEU A 100 8.44 -8.51 -0.38
CA LEU A 100 7.99 -9.86 -0.73
C LEU A 100 9.11 -10.63 -1.45
N VAL A 101 9.46 -11.79 -0.91
CA VAL A 101 10.38 -12.72 -1.58
C VAL A 101 9.67 -13.51 -2.67
N ASP A 102 8.45 -13.96 -2.39
CA ASP A 102 7.57 -14.64 -3.33
C ASP A 102 6.16 -14.02 -3.22
N PRO A 103 5.78 -13.15 -4.17
CA PRO A 103 4.49 -12.49 -4.12
C PRO A 103 3.34 -13.44 -4.57
N MET A 104 3.62 -14.53 -5.28
CA MET A 104 2.60 -15.50 -5.70
C MET A 104 2.07 -16.32 -4.52
N ASP A 105 2.94 -16.60 -3.55
CA ASP A 105 2.61 -17.33 -2.31
C ASP A 105 2.05 -16.42 -1.19
N SER A 106 1.85 -15.13 -1.45
CA SER A 106 1.37 -14.17 -0.46
C SER A 106 -0.14 -13.89 -0.58
N PRO A 107 -0.96 -14.26 0.43
CA PRO A 107 -2.39 -13.94 0.42
C PRO A 107 -2.67 -12.44 0.35
N GLY A 108 -1.83 -11.60 0.96
CA GLY A 108 -1.96 -10.15 0.90
C GLY A 108 -1.68 -9.60 -0.51
N ALA A 109 -0.71 -10.19 -1.22
CA ALA A 109 -0.42 -9.84 -2.62
C ALA A 109 -1.58 -10.24 -3.54
N ALA A 110 -2.08 -11.48 -3.41
CA ALA A 110 -3.25 -11.94 -4.14
C ALA A 110 -4.45 -11.01 -3.90
N ARG A 111 -4.66 -10.59 -2.65
CA ARG A 111 -5.75 -9.68 -2.28
C ARG A 111 -5.59 -8.28 -2.91
N LEU A 112 -4.39 -7.69 -2.82
CA LEU A 112 -4.11 -6.40 -3.45
C LEU A 112 -4.35 -6.47 -4.96
N ARG A 113 -3.84 -7.50 -5.64
CA ARG A 113 -4.02 -7.70 -7.08
C ARG A 113 -5.48 -7.83 -7.49
N GLU A 114 -6.28 -8.56 -6.70
CA GLU A 114 -7.72 -8.68 -6.94
C GLU A 114 -8.42 -7.31 -6.92
N ILE A 115 -8.09 -6.47 -5.94
CA ILE A 115 -8.63 -5.11 -5.80
C ILE A 115 -8.17 -4.25 -6.98
N VAL A 116 -6.89 -4.29 -7.34
CA VAL A 116 -6.32 -3.56 -8.49
C VAL A 116 -7.05 -3.92 -9.78
N ALA A 117 -7.28 -5.22 -10.03
CA ALA A 117 -7.98 -5.70 -11.22
C ALA A 117 -9.43 -5.19 -11.28
N ARG A 118 -10.16 -5.33 -10.16
CA ARG A 118 -11.57 -4.94 -10.03
C ARG A 118 -11.80 -3.43 -10.12
N THR A 119 -10.88 -2.63 -9.57
CA THR A 119 -10.99 -1.16 -9.53
C THR A 119 -10.39 -0.47 -10.76
N ASP A 120 -9.73 -1.21 -11.64
CA ASP A 120 -8.97 -0.65 -12.76
C ASP A 120 -7.84 0.29 -12.33
N ALA A 121 -7.23 0.03 -11.17
CA ALA A 121 -6.12 0.86 -10.67
C ALA A 121 -4.87 0.79 -11.58
N VAL A 122 -4.81 -0.19 -12.50
CA VAL A 122 -3.76 -0.23 -13.54
C VAL A 122 -3.87 0.86 -14.60
N SER A 123 -5.05 1.43 -14.80
CA SER A 123 -5.26 2.51 -15.78
C SER A 123 -4.93 3.89 -15.24
N VAL A 124 -4.65 4.03 -13.94
CA VAL A 124 -4.20 5.29 -13.35
C VAL A 124 -2.78 5.59 -13.81
N GLU A 125 -2.59 6.76 -14.40
CA GLU A 125 -1.26 7.29 -14.72
C GLU A 125 -0.52 7.63 -13.42
N LEU A 126 0.62 6.97 -13.19
CA LEU A 126 1.49 7.22 -12.05
C LEU A 126 2.70 8.07 -12.47
N PRO A 127 3.34 8.77 -11.53
CA PRO A 127 4.63 9.42 -11.77
C PRO A 127 5.67 8.45 -12.35
N TYR A 128 6.57 8.97 -13.20
CA TYR A 128 7.44 8.17 -14.07
C TYR A 128 8.24 7.09 -13.31
N GLY A 129 8.02 5.82 -13.69
CA GLY A 129 8.88 4.68 -13.30
C GLY A 129 8.29 3.71 -12.28
N TYR A 130 7.11 3.97 -11.73
CA TYR A 130 6.46 3.05 -10.78
C TYR A 130 5.96 1.76 -11.45
N ARG A 131 5.38 1.85 -12.65
CA ARG A 131 4.81 0.69 -13.33
C ARG A 131 5.46 0.47 -14.70
N PRO A 132 5.91 -0.75 -15.03
CA PRO A 132 6.29 -1.10 -16.40
C PRO A 132 5.12 -0.92 -17.37
N SER A 133 5.41 -0.55 -18.63
CA SER A 133 4.38 -0.53 -19.66
C SER A 133 4.00 -1.95 -20.11
N ASP A 134 2.84 -2.11 -20.76
CA ASP A 134 2.46 -3.41 -21.35
C ASP A 134 3.52 -3.94 -22.32
N GLN A 135 4.15 -3.04 -23.08
CA GLN A 135 5.25 -3.39 -23.97
C GLN A 135 6.48 -3.91 -23.21
N ASP A 136 6.80 -3.31 -22.05
CA ASP A 136 7.89 -3.79 -21.20
C ASP A 136 7.55 -5.19 -20.68
N LEU A 137 6.34 -5.40 -20.16
CA LEU A 137 5.85 -6.68 -19.64
C LEU A 137 5.80 -7.80 -20.70
N ASP A 138 5.60 -7.47 -21.97
CA ASP A 138 5.61 -8.44 -23.06
C ASP A 138 7.01 -8.93 -23.43
N THR A 139 8.04 -8.15 -23.09
CA THR A 139 9.45 -8.47 -23.37
C THR A 139 10.27 -8.83 -22.13
N MET A 140 9.65 -8.73 -20.96
CA MET A 140 10.23 -9.01 -19.65
C MET A 140 10.40 -10.52 -19.45
N ASP A 141 11.63 -10.94 -19.14
CA ASP A 141 11.98 -12.33 -18.79
C ASP A 141 12.02 -12.50 -17.26
N ASP A 142 11.05 -11.90 -16.57
CA ASP A 142 10.85 -12.00 -15.13
C ASP A 142 9.41 -12.43 -14.86
N GLU A 143 9.23 -13.69 -14.46
CA GLU A 143 7.92 -14.27 -14.20
C GLU A 143 7.22 -13.61 -13.01
N LEU A 144 7.95 -13.22 -11.96
CA LEU A 144 7.37 -12.64 -10.75
C LEU A 144 6.93 -11.19 -10.99
N GLU A 145 7.78 -10.41 -11.67
CA GLU A 145 7.45 -9.02 -12.02
C GLU A 145 6.32 -8.96 -13.05
N THR A 146 6.38 -9.82 -14.06
CA THR A 146 5.29 -9.98 -15.04
C THR A 146 4.00 -10.38 -14.36
N TRP A 147 4.05 -11.38 -13.46
CA TRP A 147 2.90 -11.77 -12.66
C TRP A 147 2.39 -10.55 -11.92
N TRP A 148 3.22 -9.85 -11.13
CA TRP A 148 2.84 -8.72 -10.27
C TRP A 148 2.12 -7.57 -10.99
N TYR A 149 2.54 -7.21 -12.20
CA TYR A 149 1.92 -6.08 -12.92
C TYR A 149 0.81 -6.49 -13.89
N ARG A 150 0.85 -7.71 -14.45
CA ARG A 150 -0.22 -8.22 -15.32
C ARG A 150 -1.37 -8.76 -14.46
N VAL A 151 -2.32 -7.88 -14.13
CA VAL A 151 -3.53 -8.20 -13.33
C VAL A 151 -4.79 -8.42 -14.17
N ARG A 152 -4.68 -8.31 -15.50
CA ARG A 152 -5.77 -8.52 -16.47
C ARG A 152 -5.30 -9.45 -17.58
N ASP A 153 -6.23 -10.25 -18.09
CA ASP A 153 -6.08 -11.08 -19.30
C ASP A 153 -6.46 -10.31 -20.56
#